data_AF-F5YRY0-F1
#
_entry.id   AF-F5YRY0-F1
#
_cell.length_a   1.000
_cell.length_b   1.000
_cell.length_c   1.000
_cell.angle_alpha   90.00
_cell.angle_beta   90.00
_cell.angle_gamma   90.00
#
_symmetry.space_group_name_H-M   'P 1'
#
loop_
_entity.id
_entity.type
_entity.pdbx_description
1 polymer ?
#
loop_
_entity_poly.entity_id
_entity_poly.type
_entity_poly.pdbx_seq_one_letter_code
_entity_poly.pdbx_strand_id
1 'polypeptide(L)'
;MMTVVAGDGKTRDMAMVDSRSIPMWLATIDENRVSEGARPKLIAYQREAADALDSYFNRREAKVPPMNQLDVLRATLDQIEASQRRLADHDLRLEALEGRRGWFTVLAFSKQRGLHISLRGSQRLGKAAARIGRAQGIAPDKIEDGRFGYVNIWPEWVLDEALADLTPGEAK
;
A
#
# COMPACT_ATOMS: atom_id res chain seq x y z
N MET A 1 -3.72 -53.52 33.97
CA MET A 1 -3.03 -53.68 35.26
C MET A 1 -2.32 -55.01 35.23
N MET A 2 -0.99 -55.02 35.39
CA MET A 2 -0.21 -56.25 35.42
C MET A 2 0.41 -56.35 36.82
N THR A 3 0.02 -57.37 37.58
CA THR A 3 0.56 -57.61 38.92
C THR A 3 1.90 -58.34 38.79
N VAL A 4 2.98 -57.73 39.26
CA VAL A 4 4.30 -58.37 39.30
C VAL A 4 4.72 -58.49 40.77
N VAL A 5 5.23 -59.66 41.13
CA VAL A 5 5.78 -59.90 42.47
C VAL A 5 7.20 -59.36 42.48
N ALA A 6 7.47 -58.35 43.32
CA ALA A 6 8.83 -57.84 43.50
C ALA A 6 9.67 -58.86 44.31
N GLY A 7 11.00 -58.73 44.29
CA GLY A 7 11.92 -59.66 44.97
C GLY A 7 11.75 -59.76 46.50
N ASP A 8 10.88 -58.94 47.09
CA ASP A 8 10.46 -58.96 48.50
C ASP A 8 9.17 -59.79 48.74
N GLY A 9 8.64 -60.46 47.72
CA GLY A 9 7.42 -61.28 47.80
C GLY A 9 6.12 -60.47 47.84
N LYS A 10 6.18 -59.14 47.72
CA LYS A 10 4.99 -58.28 47.76
C LYS A 10 4.46 -58.05 46.35
N THR A 11 3.17 -58.28 46.18
CA THR A 11 2.44 -57.95 44.96
C THR A 11 2.28 -56.45 44.86
N ARG A 12 2.75 -55.85 43.77
CA ARG A 12 2.52 -54.43 43.48
C ARG A 12 1.83 -54.28 42.13
N ASP A 13 0.89 -53.36 42.08
CA ASP A 13 0.27 -52.96 40.82
C ASP A 13 1.25 -52.11 40.03
N MET A 14 1.62 -52.61 38.85
CA MET A 14 2.46 -51.88 37.91
C MET A 14 1.57 -51.19 36.88
N ALA A 15 1.67 -49.87 36.82
CA ALA A 15 1.09 -49.05 35.76
C ALA A 15 2.14 -48.83 34.67
N MET A 16 1.77 -49.07 33.41
CA MET A 16 2.59 -48.67 32.27
C MET A 16 2.18 -47.27 31.81
N VAL A 17 3.18 -46.43 31.57
CA VAL A 17 3.00 -45.08 31.04
C VAL A 17 3.74 -45.01 29.70
N ASP A 18 3.12 -44.39 28.71
CA ASP A 18 3.76 -44.15 27.43
C ASP A 18 4.97 -43.22 27.58
N SER A 19 6.07 -43.56 26.91
CA SER A 19 7.34 -42.83 27.07
C SER A 19 7.25 -41.36 26.67
N ARG A 20 6.34 -40.99 25.75
CA ARG A 20 6.13 -39.59 25.32
C ARG A 20 5.40 -38.76 26.38
N SER A 21 4.69 -39.42 27.30
CA SER A 21 3.98 -38.74 28.39
C SER A 21 4.89 -38.46 29.59
N ILE A 22 6.04 -39.13 29.67
CA ILE A 22 6.98 -39.02 30.80
C ILE A 22 7.50 -37.58 31.02
N PRO A 23 7.93 -36.80 30.01
CA PRO A 23 8.46 -35.45 30.26
C PRO A 23 7.43 -34.50 30.86
N MET A 24 6.18 -34.56 30.39
CA MET A 24 5.09 -33.74 30.94
C MET A 24 4.64 -34.25 32.31
N TRP A 25 4.64 -35.57 32.53
CA TRP A 25 4.33 -36.12 33.84
C TRP A 25 5.40 -35.78 34.88
N LEU A 26 6.67 -35.87 34.50
CA LEU A 26 7.82 -35.46 35.32
C LEU A 26 7.67 -34.03 35.84
N ALA A 27 7.19 -33.11 35.01
CA ALA A 27 6.94 -31.72 35.38
C ALA A 27 5.83 -31.53 36.43
N THR A 28 4.98 -32.54 36.67
CA THR A 28 3.88 -32.48 37.65
C THR A 28 4.24 -33.09 39.01
N ILE A 29 5.42 -33.71 39.14
CA ILE A 29 5.87 -34.34 40.38
C ILE A 29 6.50 -33.27 41.30
N ASP A 30 5.96 -33.15 42.52
CA ASP A 30 6.52 -32.30 43.57
C ASP A 30 7.74 -32.94 44.23
N GLU A 31 8.86 -32.23 44.21
CA GLU A 31 10.14 -32.61 44.83
C GLU A 31 10.06 -32.88 46.34
N ASN A 32 9.08 -32.30 47.02
CA ASN A 32 8.86 -32.51 48.45
C ASN A 32 8.09 -33.80 48.75
N ARG A 33 7.48 -34.42 47.73
CA ARG A 33 6.68 -35.63 47.85
C ARG A 33 7.44 -36.90 47.43
N VAL A 34 8.76 -36.79 47.24
CA VAL A 34 9.65 -37.91 46.92
C VAL A 34 10.67 -38.15 48.05
N SER A 35 11.25 -39.35 48.08
CA SER A 35 12.28 -39.69 49.07
C SER A 35 13.53 -38.82 48.90
N GLU A 36 14.24 -38.58 50.00
CA GLU A 36 15.43 -37.72 50.00
C GLU A 36 16.51 -38.17 48.99
N GLY A 37 16.68 -39.49 48.80
CA GLY A 37 17.62 -40.02 47.82
C GLY A 37 17.19 -39.85 46.35
N ALA A 38 15.89 -39.69 46.09
CA ALA A 38 15.34 -39.51 44.74
C ALA A 38 15.22 -38.04 44.33
N ARG A 39 15.06 -37.13 45.30
CA ARG A 39 14.89 -35.69 45.08
C ARG A 39 15.97 -35.07 44.18
N PRO A 40 17.29 -35.31 44.38
CA PRO A 40 18.32 -34.70 43.52
C PRO A 40 18.22 -35.15 42.06
N LYS A 41 17.82 -36.40 41.83
CA LYS A 41 17.65 -36.95 40.47
C LYS A 41 16.44 -36.33 39.77
N LEU A 42 15.32 -36.18 40.50
CA LEU A 42 14.12 -35.56 39.97
C LEU A 42 14.40 -34.12 39.50
N ILE A 43 15.06 -33.32 40.34
CA ILE A 43 15.45 -31.93 40.01
C ILE A 43 16.31 -31.88 38.75
N ALA A 44 17.31 -32.77 38.65
CA ALA A 44 18.20 -32.82 37.50
C ALA A 44 17.43 -33.10 36.20
N TYR A 45 16.54 -34.09 36.21
CA TYR A 45 15.72 -34.40 35.03
C TYR A 45 14.71 -33.32 34.68
N GLN A 46 14.09 -32.66 35.67
CA GLN A 46 13.18 -31.55 35.43
C GLN A 46 13.90 -30.35 34.80
N ARG A 47 15.14 -30.06 35.22
CA ARG A 47 15.98 -29.03 34.60
C ARG A 47 16.34 -29.36 33.15
N GLU A 48 16.78 -30.58 32.89
CA GLU A 48 17.10 -31.03 31.52
C GLU A 48 15.87 -30.94 30.60
N ALA A 49 14.69 -31.34 31.09
CA ALA A 49 13.44 -31.20 30.35
C ALA A 49 13.07 -29.73 30.09
N ALA A 50 13.25 -28.85 31.07
CA ALA A 50 13.01 -27.42 30.92
C ALA A 50 13.95 -26.79 29.88
N ASP A 51 15.24 -27.12 29.90
CA ASP A 51 16.22 -26.63 28.93
C ASP A 51 15.90 -27.12 27.51
N ALA A 52 15.48 -28.37 27.36
CA ALA A 52 15.07 -28.92 26.07
C ALA A 52 13.81 -28.23 25.52
N LEU A 53 12.81 -27.96 26.38
CA LEU A 53 11.59 -27.25 26.01
C LEU A 53 11.90 -25.79 25.64
N ASP A 54 12.71 -25.09 26.44
CA ASP A 54 13.13 -23.72 26.17
C ASP A 54 13.88 -23.61 24.84
N SER A 55 14.81 -24.54 24.59
CA SER A 55 15.53 -24.65 23.33
C SER A 55 14.58 -24.83 22.14
N TYR A 56 13.57 -25.67 22.28
CA TYR A 56 12.63 -25.98 21.20
C TYR A 56 11.60 -24.88 20.94
N PHE A 57 11.06 -24.26 21.98
CA PHE A 57 9.96 -23.27 21.87
C PHE A 57 10.47 -21.84 21.80
N ASN A 58 11.46 -21.48 22.62
CA ASN A 58 11.93 -20.09 22.76
C ASN A 58 13.21 -19.84 21.98
N ARG A 59 14.05 -20.87 21.82
CA ARG A 59 15.32 -20.80 21.10
C ARG A 59 15.26 -21.37 19.69
N ARG A 60 14.06 -21.54 19.13
CA ARG A 60 13.88 -21.52 17.67
C ARG A 60 14.37 -20.17 17.19
N GLU A 61 15.66 -20.07 16.94
CA GLU A 61 16.22 -19.14 15.98
C GLU A 61 15.39 -19.37 14.72
N ALA A 62 14.40 -18.50 14.51
CA ALA A 62 13.90 -18.29 13.19
C ALA A 62 15.16 -17.96 12.39
N LYS A 63 15.66 -18.94 11.62
CA LYS A 63 16.59 -18.71 10.53
C LYS A 63 15.83 -17.88 9.50
N VAL A 64 15.51 -16.64 9.88
CA VAL A 64 15.24 -15.58 8.93
C VAL A 64 16.61 -15.39 8.32
N PRO A 65 16.83 -15.80 7.05
CA PRO A 65 18.08 -15.47 6.40
C PRO A 65 18.29 -13.95 6.58
N PRO A 66 19.49 -13.49 6.96
CA PRO A 66 19.74 -12.06 7.08
C PRO A 66 19.34 -11.46 5.74
N MET A 67 18.24 -10.72 5.75
CA MET A 67 17.63 -10.22 4.53
C MET A 67 18.68 -9.33 3.89
N ASN A 68 19.29 -9.83 2.81
CA ASN A 68 20.42 -9.14 2.20
C ASN A 68 19.89 -7.77 1.77
N GLN A 69 20.60 -6.69 2.13
CA GLN A 69 20.17 -5.34 1.75
C GLN A 69 19.96 -5.23 0.23
N LEU A 70 20.69 -6.03 -0.56
CA LEU A 70 20.48 -6.15 -2.00
C LEU A 70 19.12 -6.77 -2.37
N ASP A 71 18.63 -7.74 -1.61
CA ASP A 71 17.33 -8.38 -1.88
C ASP A 71 16.17 -7.45 -1.51
N VAL A 72 16.32 -6.68 -0.44
CA VAL A 72 15.37 -5.61 -0.08
C VAL A 72 15.35 -4.54 -1.18
N LEU A 73 16.52 -4.09 -1.64
CA LEU A 73 16.62 -3.09 -2.71
C LEU A 73 16.01 -3.60 -4.03
N ARG A 74 16.24 -4.86 -4.40
CA ARG A 74 15.61 -5.49 -5.57
C ARG A 74 14.08 -5.51 -5.47
N ALA A 75 13.55 -5.94 -4.33
CA ALA A 75 12.10 -5.94 -4.10
C ALA A 75 11.50 -4.52 -4.18
N THR A 76 12.21 -3.51 -3.67
CA THR A 76 11.76 -2.11 -3.81
C THR A 76 11.79 -1.63 -5.25
N LEU A 77 12.79 -2.01 -6.04
CA LEU A 77 12.89 -1.62 -7.45
C LEU A 77 11.73 -2.22 -8.25
N ASP A 78 11.46 -3.51 -8.08
CA ASP A 78 10.34 -4.19 -8.75
C ASP A 78 8.99 -3.53 -8.41
N GLN A 79 8.81 -3.12 -7.14
CA GLN A 79 7.62 -2.39 -6.72
C GLN A 79 7.50 -1.02 -7.38
N ILE A 80 8.60 -0.28 -7.50
CA ILE A 80 8.64 1.03 -8.16
C ILE A 80 8.29 0.86 -9.64
N GLU A 81 8.89 -0.09 -10.34
CA GLU A 81 8.57 -0.33 -11.76
C GLU A 81 7.10 -0.67 -11.98
N ALA A 82 6.53 -1.53 -11.12
CA ALA A 82 5.11 -1.86 -11.17
C ALA A 82 4.20 -0.66 -10.87
N SER A 83 4.65 0.28 -10.03
CA SER A 83 3.93 1.53 -9.78
C SER A 83 3.97 2.48 -10.97
N GLN A 84 5.13 2.60 -11.64
CA GLN A 84 5.32 3.42 -12.84
C GLN A 84 4.44 2.95 -14.00
N ARG A 85 4.34 1.63 -14.21
CA ARG A 85 3.45 1.07 -15.24
C ARG A 85 1.98 1.40 -14.99
N ARG A 86 1.55 1.37 -13.73
CA ARG A 86 0.18 1.75 -13.35
C ARG A 86 -0.06 3.23 -13.62
N LEU A 87 0.87 4.10 -13.26
CA LEU A 87 0.78 5.54 -13.55
C LEU A 87 0.67 5.81 -15.05
N ALA A 88 1.51 5.17 -15.87
CA ALA A 88 1.45 5.31 -17.33
C ALA A 88 0.11 4.86 -17.93
N ASP A 89 -0.47 3.76 -17.42
CA ASP A 89 -1.81 3.30 -17.83
C ASP A 89 -2.92 4.28 -17.41
N HIS A 90 -2.80 4.86 -16.21
CA HIS A 90 -3.70 5.91 -15.74
C HIS A 90 -3.60 7.17 -16.62
N ASP A 91 -2.38 7.60 -16.99
CA ASP A 91 -2.16 8.77 -17.85
C ASP A 91 -2.76 8.55 -19.25
N LEU A 92 -2.55 7.37 -19.86
CA LEU A 92 -3.19 7.01 -21.14
C LEU A 92 -4.72 7.01 -21.05
N ARG A 93 -5.27 6.52 -19.94
CA ARG A 93 -6.72 6.52 -19.70
C ARG A 93 -7.27 7.94 -19.49
N LEU A 94 -6.51 8.83 -18.86
CA LEU A 94 -6.85 10.24 -18.72
C LEU A 94 -6.80 10.95 -20.06
N GLU A 95 -5.75 10.75 -20.85
CA GLU A 95 -5.61 11.34 -22.19
C GLU A 95 -6.79 10.94 -23.11
N ALA A 96 -7.22 9.68 -23.06
CA ALA A 96 -8.40 9.19 -23.79
C ALA A 96 -9.73 9.81 -23.30
N LEU A 97 -9.82 10.23 -22.03
CA LEU A 97 -11.00 10.89 -21.45
C LEU A 97 -10.99 12.42 -21.62
N GLU A 98 -9.80 13.00 -21.82
CA GLU A 98 -9.55 14.44 -21.95
C GLU A 98 -9.70 14.95 -23.38
N GLY A 99 -9.61 14.08 -24.40
CA GLY A 99 -9.61 14.42 -25.83
C GLY A 99 -10.82 15.19 -26.41
N ARG A 100 -11.74 15.70 -25.59
CA ARG A 100 -12.78 16.66 -26.02
C ARG A 100 -13.42 17.50 -24.92
N ARG A 101 -12.97 17.40 -23.66
CA ARG A 101 -13.50 18.20 -22.54
C ARG A 101 -12.53 19.33 -22.24
N GLY A 102 -13.01 20.57 -22.31
CA GLY A 102 -12.23 21.74 -21.89
C GLY A 102 -11.72 22.63 -23.02
N TRP A 103 -12.03 22.38 -24.29
CA TRP A 103 -11.71 23.32 -25.39
C TRP A 103 -12.94 24.13 -25.77
N PHE A 104 -12.81 25.45 -25.77
CA PHE A 104 -13.93 26.36 -25.97
C PHE A 104 -13.58 27.50 -26.92
N THR A 105 -14.59 28.01 -27.63
CA THR A 105 -14.50 29.34 -28.22
C THR A 105 -14.63 30.39 -27.11
N VAL A 106 -14.12 31.60 -27.34
CA VAL A 106 -14.31 32.73 -26.42
C VAL A 106 -15.78 32.93 -26.06
N LEU A 107 -16.69 32.79 -27.03
CA LEU A 107 -18.13 32.96 -26.80
C LEU A 107 -18.73 31.81 -25.99
N ALA A 108 -18.35 30.56 -26.29
CA ALA A 108 -18.82 29.40 -25.54
C ALA A 108 -18.35 29.46 -24.08
N PHE A 109 -17.08 29.80 -23.85
CA PHE A 109 -16.49 29.99 -22.52
C PHE A 109 -17.18 31.10 -21.74
N SER A 110 -17.41 32.27 -22.36
CA SER A 110 -18.09 33.40 -21.72
C SER A 110 -19.53 33.03 -21.33
N LYS A 111 -20.25 32.35 -22.23
CA LYS A 111 -21.63 31.89 -21.97
C LYS A 111 -21.68 30.86 -20.85
N GLN A 112 -20.77 29.89 -20.83
CA GLN A 112 -20.69 28.86 -19.78
C GLN A 112 -20.45 29.46 -18.39
N ARG A 113 -19.69 30.56 -18.32
CA ARG A 113 -19.37 31.26 -17.06
C ARG A 113 -20.32 32.42 -16.73
N GLY A 114 -21.38 32.61 -17.53
CA GLY A 114 -22.34 33.69 -17.32
C GLY A 114 -21.74 35.11 -17.47
N LEU A 115 -20.64 35.25 -18.19
CA LEU A 115 -19.95 36.53 -18.39
C LEU A 115 -20.58 37.29 -19.56
N HIS A 116 -20.98 38.54 -19.34
CA HIS A 116 -21.37 39.43 -20.42
C HIS A 116 -20.15 40.21 -20.91
N ILE A 117 -19.51 39.68 -21.96
CA ILE A 117 -18.34 40.31 -22.58
C ILE A 117 -18.76 41.03 -23.86
N SER A 118 -18.36 42.29 -24.01
CA SER A 118 -18.57 43.05 -25.24
C SER A 118 -17.80 42.44 -26.43
N LEU A 119 -18.19 42.74 -27.67
CA LEU A 119 -17.47 42.26 -28.86
C LEU A 119 -15.98 42.64 -28.82
N ARG A 120 -15.65 43.84 -28.35
CA ARG A 120 -14.26 44.30 -28.18
C ARG A 120 -13.53 43.49 -27.10
N GLY A 121 -14.19 43.22 -25.97
CA GLY A 121 -13.65 42.36 -24.91
C GLY A 121 -13.39 40.93 -25.41
N SER A 122 -14.31 40.37 -26.20
CA SER A 122 -14.16 39.04 -26.81
C SER A 122 -12.98 38.97 -27.78
N GLN A 123 -12.77 40.02 -28.60
CA GLN A 123 -11.61 40.10 -29.49
C GLN A 123 -10.29 40.24 -28.72
N ARG A 124 -10.27 41.01 -27.62
CA ARG A 124 -9.11 41.14 -26.75
C ARG A 124 -8.78 39.81 -26.06
N LEU A 125 -9.80 39.14 -25.51
CA LEU A 125 -9.66 37.83 -24.88
C LEU A 125 -9.08 36.80 -25.87
N GLY A 126 -9.61 36.76 -27.10
CA GLY A 126 -9.09 35.87 -28.14
C GLY A 126 -7.63 36.15 -28.52
N LYS A 127 -7.23 37.43 -28.55
CA LYS A 127 -5.82 37.82 -28.79
C LYS A 127 -4.91 37.48 -27.60
N ALA A 128 -5.39 37.65 -26.37
CA ALA A 128 -4.67 37.27 -25.16
C ALA A 128 -4.47 35.75 -25.09
N ALA A 129 -5.53 34.97 -25.34
CA ALA A 129 -5.46 33.51 -25.45
C ALA A 129 -4.46 33.07 -26.53
N ALA A 130 -4.46 33.72 -27.69
CA ALA A 130 -3.49 33.44 -28.76
C ALA A 130 -2.05 33.81 -28.41
N ARG A 131 -1.83 34.76 -27.51
CA ARG A 131 -0.49 35.09 -27.00
C ARG A 131 -0.03 34.06 -25.97
N ILE A 132 -0.90 33.71 -25.01
CA ILE A 132 -0.63 32.72 -23.96
C ILE A 132 -0.38 31.34 -24.57
N GLY A 133 -1.27 30.89 -25.47
CA GLY A 133 -1.09 29.61 -26.17
C GLY A 133 0.24 29.53 -26.93
N ARG A 134 0.63 30.59 -27.66
CA ARG A 134 1.94 30.63 -28.34
C ARG A 134 3.13 30.59 -27.37
N ALA A 135 3.05 31.28 -26.23
CA ALA A 135 4.11 31.24 -25.23
C ALA A 135 4.27 29.83 -24.61
N GLN A 136 3.19 29.07 -24.54
CA GLN A 136 3.13 27.71 -23.99
C GLN A 136 3.28 26.61 -25.06
N GLY A 137 3.54 26.97 -26.33
CA GLY A 137 3.71 26.00 -27.42
C GLY A 137 2.42 25.33 -27.92
N ILE A 138 1.25 25.90 -27.63
CA ILE A 138 -0.06 25.35 -27.96
C ILE A 138 -0.64 26.09 -29.17
N ALA A 139 -0.99 25.34 -30.21
CA ALA A 139 -1.70 25.85 -31.37
C ALA A 139 -3.23 25.85 -31.13
N PRO A 140 -3.96 26.85 -31.62
CA PRO A 140 -5.42 26.83 -31.58
C PRO A 140 -5.95 25.79 -32.57
N ASP A 141 -6.98 25.08 -32.15
CA ASP A 141 -7.85 24.32 -33.06
C ASP A 141 -9.00 25.24 -33.53
N LYS A 142 -9.78 24.82 -34.53
CA LYS A 142 -10.83 25.65 -35.14
C LYS A 142 -12.16 24.91 -35.19
N ILE A 143 -13.23 25.63 -34.86
CA ILE A 143 -14.61 25.17 -35.04
C ILE A 143 -15.35 26.11 -35.98
N GLU A 144 -16.29 25.57 -36.76
CA GLU A 144 -17.18 26.37 -37.58
C GLU A 144 -18.28 27.00 -36.71
N ASP A 145 -18.45 28.31 -36.84
CA ASP A 145 -19.47 29.13 -36.20
C ASP A 145 -20.31 29.80 -37.29
N GLY A 146 -21.63 29.59 -37.25
CA GLY A 146 -22.54 30.11 -38.28
C GLY A 146 -22.61 31.63 -38.39
N ARG A 147 -22.08 32.39 -37.41
CA ARG A 147 -22.04 33.86 -37.44
C ARG A 147 -20.70 34.42 -37.87
N PHE A 148 -19.61 33.71 -37.58
CA PHE A 148 -18.24 34.23 -37.76
C PHE A 148 -17.35 33.38 -38.66
N GLY A 149 -17.89 32.31 -39.26
CA GLY A 149 -17.09 31.34 -40.01
C GLY A 149 -16.23 30.50 -39.07
N TYR A 150 -14.95 30.31 -39.36
CA TYR A 150 -14.06 29.52 -38.49
C TYR A 150 -13.53 30.33 -37.32
N VAL A 151 -13.80 29.86 -36.09
CA VAL A 151 -13.36 30.49 -34.85
C VAL A 151 -12.39 29.56 -34.12
N ASN A 152 -11.33 30.14 -33.57
CA ASN A 152 -10.36 29.39 -32.78
C ASN A 152 -10.99 28.91 -31.46
N ILE A 153 -10.67 27.66 -31.09
CA ILE A 153 -10.93 27.09 -29.78
C ILE A 153 -9.62 26.95 -29.01
N TRP A 154 -9.71 27.16 -27.70
CA TRP A 154 -8.59 27.11 -26.77
C TRP A 154 -8.96 26.28 -25.54
N PRO A 155 -7.98 25.63 -24.88
CA PRO A 155 -8.19 25.00 -23.58
C PRO A 155 -8.73 26.00 -22.54
N GLU A 156 -9.53 25.52 -21.59
CA GLU A 156 -10.22 26.32 -20.57
C GLU A 156 -9.21 27.14 -19.75
N TRP A 157 -8.09 26.53 -19.37
CA TRP A 157 -7.06 27.20 -18.60
C TRP A 157 -6.39 28.35 -19.36
N VAL A 158 -6.26 28.26 -20.70
CA VAL A 158 -5.73 29.35 -21.53
C VAL A 158 -6.70 30.53 -21.55
N LEU A 159 -8.01 30.24 -21.60
CA LEU A 159 -9.05 31.27 -21.58
C LEU A 159 -9.21 31.89 -20.19
N ASP A 160 -9.02 31.13 -19.12
CA ASP A 160 -9.00 31.62 -17.74
C ASP A 160 -7.83 32.59 -17.49
N GLU A 161 -6.63 32.21 -17.92
CA GLU A 161 -5.46 33.08 -17.83
C GLU A 161 -5.62 34.34 -18.70
N ALA A 162 -6.18 34.19 -19.91
CA ALA A 162 -6.49 35.32 -20.77
C ALA A 162 -7.54 36.27 -20.17
N LEU A 163 -8.50 35.74 -19.40
CA LEU A 163 -9.54 36.52 -18.73
C LEU A 163 -8.96 37.31 -17.56
N ALA A 164 -8.01 36.75 -16.82
CA ALA A 164 -7.30 37.46 -15.75
C ALA A 164 -6.50 38.66 -16.28
N ASP A 165 -6.02 38.60 -17.52
CA ASP A 165 -5.34 39.70 -18.22
C ASP A 165 -6.30 40.80 -18.72
N LEU A 166 -7.63 40.60 -18.66
CA LEU A 166 -8.61 41.61 -19.05
C LEU A 166 -8.81 42.64 -17.92
N THR A 167 -8.78 43.93 -18.25
CA THR A 167 -9.02 45.03 -17.30
C THR A 167 -10.40 44.90 -16.64
N PRO A 168 -10.52 45.06 -15.30
CA PRO A 168 -11.77 44.92 -14.58
C PRO A 168 -12.75 46.03 -15.00
N GLY A 169 -13.74 45.67 -15.82
CA GLY A 169 -14.70 46.61 -16.41
C GLY A 169 -15.31 46.12 -17.73
N GLU A 170 -14.66 45.15 -18.41
CA GLU A 170 -15.12 44.58 -19.68
C GLU A 170 -15.89 43.24 -19.54
N ALA A 171 -15.86 42.64 -18.36
CA ALA A 171 -16.64 41.46 -17.99
C ALA A 171 -17.43 41.81 -16.71
N LYS A 172 -18.76 41.89 -16.84
CA LYS A 172 -19.69 42.06 -15.73
C LYS A 172 -20.80 41.03 -15.83
#